data_AF-A0A9E3W2G3-F1
#
_entry.id   AF-A0A9E3W2G3-F1
#
_cell.length_a   1.000
_cell.length_b   1.000
_cell.length_c   1.000
_cell.angle_alpha   90.00
_cell.angle_beta   90.00
_cell.angle_gamma   90.00
#
_symmetry.space_group_name_H-M   'P 1'
#
loop_
_entity.id
_entity.type
_entity.pdbx_description
1 polymer ?
#
loop_
_entity_poly.entity_id
_entity_poly.type
_entity_poly.pdbx_seq_one_letter_code
_entity_poly.pdbx_strand_id
1 'polypeptide(L)'
;MKKGFSITCACAIGSGIGMMLAINFGMFWLIGLLIGGLTGYVIYDFKSVIKAVPVAWNYAAGQLTTTNWKMVGSRTLIIIGSIIAIAGYPLLFLNLPHETGNLDAFFFLTSIFAMVVNCSLIGFSIVGKSAEDIPKELLDEWGLSFLAISAYRFYPLLILILILSPIVSIYGMVIGLYKFLNFFLDIIIFWLKFTRRFFWKLFMLIHSDIRLLVGIDSIIGGAVGYYFENMIIGMLAGAVWGFINYWLVSIKWLKLQPKH
;
A
#
# COMPACT_ATOMS: atom_id res chain seq x y z
N MET A 1 -20.50 -14.23 32.30
CA MET A 1 -19.08 -14.56 32.54
C MET A 1 -18.21 -14.60 31.29
N LYS A 2 -18.66 -15.09 30.12
CA LYS A 2 -17.80 -15.23 28.92
C LYS A 2 -17.14 -13.91 28.43
N LYS A 3 -17.85 -12.76 28.53
CA LYS A 3 -17.32 -11.46 28.06
C LYS A 3 -16.16 -10.93 28.90
N GLY A 4 -16.30 -10.92 30.23
CA GLY A 4 -15.23 -10.44 31.13
C GLY A 4 -13.92 -11.22 30.93
N PHE A 5 -14.01 -12.55 30.81
CA PHE A 5 -12.83 -13.38 30.51
C PHE A 5 -12.18 -13.00 29.18
N SER A 6 -12.97 -12.76 28.13
CA SER A 6 -12.46 -12.33 26.83
C SER A 6 -11.75 -10.98 26.89
N ILE A 7 -12.26 -10.02 27.68
CA ILE A 7 -11.63 -8.71 27.93
C ILE A 7 -10.28 -8.94 28.61
N THR A 8 -10.26 -9.67 29.72
CA THR A 8 -9.06 -9.96 30.50
C THR A 8 -7.98 -10.64 29.66
N CYS A 9 -8.34 -11.66 28.87
CA CYS A 9 -7.39 -12.34 27.98
C CYS A 9 -6.87 -11.42 26.87
N ALA A 10 -7.74 -10.61 26.25
CA ALA A 10 -7.32 -9.67 25.22
C ALA A 10 -6.34 -8.62 25.76
N CYS A 11 -6.62 -8.06 26.96
CA CYS A 11 -5.71 -7.13 27.63
C CYS A 11 -4.37 -7.79 27.96
N ALA A 12 -4.39 -9.02 28.51
CA ALA A 12 -3.17 -9.75 28.84
C ALA A 12 -2.29 -10.00 27.60
N ILE A 13 -2.88 -10.47 26.50
CA ILE A 13 -2.15 -10.75 25.25
C ILE A 13 -1.63 -9.43 24.64
N GLY A 14 -2.47 -8.39 24.61
CA GLY A 14 -2.07 -7.07 24.11
C GLY A 14 -0.92 -6.46 24.89
N SER A 15 -0.97 -6.52 26.23
CA SER A 15 0.12 -6.08 27.11
C SER A 15 1.39 -6.89 26.92
N GLY A 16 1.30 -8.22 26.81
CA GLY A 16 2.46 -9.09 26.60
C GLY A 16 3.19 -8.78 25.29
N ILE A 17 2.44 -8.68 24.18
CA ILE A 17 2.99 -8.34 22.86
C ILE A 17 3.55 -6.90 22.87
N GLY A 18 2.80 -5.96 23.45
CA GLY A 18 3.22 -4.56 23.53
C GLY A 18 4.51 -4.38 24.32
N MET A 19 4.63 -5.06 25.44
CA MET A 19 5.83 -5.08 26.28
C MET A 19 7.03 -5.70 25.56
N MET A 20 6.85 -6.86 24.90
CA MET A 20 7.92 -7.52 24.16
C MET A 20 8.47 -6.62 23.05
N LEU A 21 7.58 -5.97 22.29
CA LEU A 21 7.98 -5.01 21.25
C LEU A 21 8.60 -3.74 21.85
N ALA A 22 8.10 -3.28 22.99
CA ALA A 22 8.62 -2.09 23.67
C ALA A 22 10.09 -2.28 24.08
N ILE A 23 10.45 -3.44 24.64
CA ILE A 23 11.85 -3.79 24.93
C ILE A 23 12.69 -3.81 23.65
N ASN A 24 12.21 -4.50 22.60
CA ASN A 24 12.97 -4.66 21.36
C ASN A 24 13.22 -3.32 20.64
N PHE A 25 12.34 -2.32 20.82
CA PHE A 25 12.48 -1.00 20.21
C PHE A 25 13.31 0.00 21.03
N GLY A 26 13.69 -0.32 22.27
CA GLY A 26 14.52 0.54 23.11
C GLY A 26 13.94 1.95 23.27
N MET A 27 14.62 2.96 22.71
CA MET A 27 14.16 4.36 22.77
C MET A 27 12.76 4.58 22.15
N PHE A 28 12.32 3.71 21.24
CA PHE A 28 11.01 3.79 20.61
C PHE A 28 9.95 2.87 21.25
N TRP A 29 10.12 2.55 22.55
CA TRP A 29 9.23 1.67 23.31
C TRP A 29 7.74 2.02 23.20
N LEU A 30 7.40 3.30 23.07
CA LEU A 30 6.02 3.78 22.89
C LEU A 30 5.34 3.17 21.66
N ILE A 31 6.09 2.93 20.57
CA ILE A 31 5.56 2.28 19.35
C ILE A 31 5.15 0.84 19.67
N GLY A 32 5.96 0.12 20.45
CA GLY A 32 5.66 -1.24 20.90
C GLY A 32 4.36 -1.28 21.71
N LEU A 33 4.19 -0.36 22.65
CA LEU A 33 2.97 -0.25 23.44
C LEU A 33 1.74 0.06 22.59
N LEU A 34 1.84 0.98 21.64
CA LEU A 34 0.74 1.28 20.71
C LEU A 34 0.33 0.05 19.89
N ILE A 35 1.31 -0.72 19.40
CA ILE A 35 1.04 -1.98 18.70
C ILE A 35 0.37 -3.00 19.63
N GLY A 36 0.82 -3.10 20.89
CA GLY A 36 0.17 -3.94 21.91
C GLY A 36 -1.28 -3.54 22.19
N GLY A 37 -1.53 -2.24 22.32
CA GLY A 37 -2.87 -1.66 22.46
C GLY A 37 -3.78 -2.00 21.28
N LEU A 38 -3.29 -1.80 20.05
CA LEU A 38 -4.01 -2.18 18.83
C LEU A 38 -4.26 -3.69 18.76
N THR A 39 -3.31 -4.51 19.22
CA THR A 39 -3.45 -5.96 19.25
C THR A 39 -4.54 -6.39 20.21
N GLY A 40 -4.56 -5.85 21.45
CA GLY A 40 -5.65 -6.08 22.40
C GLY A 40 -7.00 -5.63 21.85
N TYR A 41 -7.04 -4.44 21.24
CA TYR A 41 -8.23 -3.87 20.60
C TYR A 41 -8.83 -4.79 19.51
N VAL A 42 -7.98 -5.40 18.68
CA VAL A 42 -8.40 -6.29 17.58
C VAL A 42 -8.76 -7.68 18.07
N ILE A 43 -8.01 -8.24 19.03
CA ILE A 43 -8.20 -9.62 19.51
C ILE A 43 -9.51 -9.79 20.28
N TYR A 44 -9.94 -8.77 21.05
CA TYR A 44 -11.15 -8.85 21.88
C TYR A 44 -12.39 -9.34 21.12
N ASP A 45 -12.56 -8.90 19.88
CA ASP A 45 -13.66 -9.32 19.02
C ASP A 45 -13.21 -9.45 17.56
N PHE A 46 -12.24 -10.34 17.37
CA PHE A 46 -11.62 -10.60 16.06
C PHE A 46 -12.65 -11.04 15.00
N LYS A 47 -13.71 -11.76 15.41
CA LYS A 47 -14.78 -12.19 14.51
C LYS A 47 -15.51 -11.01 13.87
N SER A 48 -15.82 -9.98 14.66
CA SER A 48 -16.44 -8.76 14.12
C SER A 48 -15.49 -7.97 13.24
N VAL A 49 -14.18 -7.97 13.52
CA VAL A 49 -13.17 -7.37 12.63
C VAL A 49 -13.16 -8.08 11.27
N ILE A 50 -13.08 -9.41 11.26
CA ILE A 50 -13.12 -10.21 10.01
C ILE A 50 -14.40 -9.91 9.22
N LYS A 51 -15.56 -9.80 9.88
CA LYS A 51 -16.83 -9.47 9.21
C LYS A 51 -16.86 -8.04 8.67
N ALA A 52 -16.20 -7.10 9.33
CA ALA A 52 -16.15 -5.70 8.91
C ALA A 52 -15.22 -5.46 7.72
N VAL A 53 -14.14 -6.26 7.56
CA VAL A 53 -13.17 -6.14 6.45
C VAL A 53 -13.82 -6.17 5.06
N PRO A 54 -14.63 -7.17 4.67
CA PRO A 54 -15.24 -7.18 3.34
C PRO A 54 -16.23 -6.04 3.13
N VAL A 55 -16.92 -5.60 4.19
CA VAL A 55 -17.84 -4.45 4.13
C VAL A 55 -17.07 -3.15 3.90
N ALA A 56 -15.97 -2.94 4.63
CA ALA A 56 -15.10 -1.79 4.46
C ALA A 56 -14.41 -1.79 3.09
N TRP A 57 -14.02 -2.97 2.60
CA TRP A 57 -13.44 -3.15 1.27
C TRP A 57 -14.44 -2.75 0.18
N ASN A 58 -15.65 -3.31 0.21
CA ASN A 58 -16.69 -2.99 -0.76
C ASN A 58 -17.10 -1.52 -0.72
N TYR A 59 -17.09 -0.91 0.46
CA TYR A 59 -17.32 0.53 0.60
C TYR A 59 -16.20 1.37 -0.05
N ALA A 60 -14.94 1.03 0.22
CA ALA A 60 -13.80 1.74 -0.36
C ALA A 60 -13.70 1.53 -1.88
N ALA A 61 -14.00 0.32 -2.34
CA ALA A 61 -13.96 -0.09 -3.74
C ALA A 61 -15.18 0.39 -4.55
N GLY A 62 -16.37 0.42 -3.95
CA GLY A 62 -17.62 0.80 -4.63
C GLY A 62 -17.72 2.28 -4.99
N GLN A 63 -16.94 3.15 -4.33
CA GLN A 63 -16.80 4.55 -4.74
C GLN A 63 -15.84 4.77 -5.92
N LEU A 64 -15.22 3.70 -6.42
CA LEU A 64 -14.39 3.74 -7.61
C LEU A 64 -15.19 3.14 -8.76
N THR A 65 -15.31 3.88 -9.87
CA THR A 65 -15.96 3.37 -11.08
C THR A 65 -15.22 2.12 -11.57
N THR A 66 -15.94 1.21 -12.24
CA THR A 66 -15.33 0.02 -12.89
C THR A 66 -14.21 0.41 -13.85
N THR A 67 -14.32 1.58 -14.49
CA THR A 67 -13.27 2.20 -15.31
C THR A 67 -11.99 2.47 -14.53
N ASN A 68 -12.09 2.99 -13.30
CA ASN A 68 -10.92 3.26 -12.46
C ASN A 68 -10.20 1.98 -12.05
N TRP A 69 -10.93 0.89 -11.77
CA TRP A 69 -10.30 -0.39 -11.41
C TRP A 69 -9.59 -1.06 -12.58
N LYS A 70 -10.21 -1.09 -13.77
CA LYS A 70 -9.55 -1.58 -14.98
C LYS A 70 -8.32 -0.75 -15.32
N MET A 71 -8.43 0.57 -15.16
CA MET A 71 -7.32 1.50 -15.36
C MET A 71 -6.19 1.20 -14.38
N VAL A 72 -6.44 1.18 -13.06
CA VAL A 72 -5.42 0.87 -12.05
C VAL A 72 -4.82 -0.52 -12.25
N GLY A 73 -5.63 -1.56 -12.48
CA GLY A 73 -5.13 -2.92 -12.70
C GLY A 73 -4.21 -3.04 -13.92
N SER A 74 -4.63 -2.50 -15.07
CA SER A 74 -3.78 -2.48 -16.28
C SER A 74 -2.49 -1.69 -16.06
N ARG A 75 -2.57 -0.56 -15.36
CA ARG A 75 -1.43 0.28 -15.01
C ARG A 75 -0.46 -0.41 -14.04
N THR A 76 -0.96 -1.13 -13.04
CA THR A 76 -0.14 -1.92 -12.12
C THR A 76 0.59 -3.06 -12.83
N LEU A 77 -0.07 -3.75 -13.77
CA LEU A 77 0.59 -4.79 -14.57
C LEU A 77 1.72 -4.23 -15.44
N ILE A 78 1.53 -3.04 -16.02
CA ILE A 78 2.58 -2.35 -16.77
C ILE A 78 3.77 -2.05 -15.85
N ILE A 79 3.55 -1.56 -14.63
CA ILE A 79 4.64 -1.31 -13.66
C ILE A 79 5.39 -2.60 -13.34
N ILE A 80 4.68 -3.66 -12.99
CA ILE A 80 5.30 -4.94 -12.65
C ILE A 80 6.13 -5.44 -13.82
N GLY A 81 5.59 -5.41 -15.04
CA GLY A 81 6.33 -5.76 -16.25
C GLY A 81 7.56 -4.87 -16.48
N SER A 82 7.45 -3.58 -16.19
CA SER A 82 8.55 -2.62 -16.32
C SER A 82 9.66 -2.89 -15.30
N ILE A 83 9.29 -3.15 -14.04
CA ILE A 83 10.25 -3.51 -12.96
C ILE A 83 10.94 -4.81 -13.30
N ILE A 84 10.20 -5.83 -13.76
CA ILE A 84 10.77 -7.12 -14.17
C ILE A 84 11.73 -6.93 -15.35
N ALA A 85 11.39 -6.12 -16.34
CA ALA A 85 12.29 -5.82 -17.44
C ALA A 85 13.57 -5.11 -16.94
N ILE A 86 13.41 -4.00 -16.20
CA ILE A 86 14.54 -3.19 -15.71
C ILE A 86 15.45 -3.98 -14.77
N ALA A 87 14.90 -4.79 -13.86
CA ALA A 87 15.68 -5.57 -12.91
C ALA A 87 16.18 -6.90 -13.49
N GLY A 88 15.44 -7.50 -14.41
CA GLY A 88 15.75 -8.79 -15.02
C GLY A 88 16.97 -8.73 -15.94
N TYR A 89 17.13 -7.67 -16.73
CA TYR A 89 18.27 -7.55 -17.65
C TYR A 89 19.63 -7.47 -16.91
N PRO A 90 19.81 -6.64 -15.86
CA PRO A 90 21.03 -6.64 -15.06
C PRO A 90 21.27 -7.96 -14.30
N LEU A 91 20.22 -8.61 -13.80
CA LEU A 91 20.36 -9.90 -13.11
C LEU A 91 20.79 -11.03 -14.05
N LEU A 92 20.35 -11.01 -15.31
CA LEU A 92 20.86 -11.92 -16.34
C LEU A 92 22.34 -11.66 -16.63
N PHE A 93 22.77 -10.39 -16.61
CA PHE A 93 24.17 -10.02 -16.82
C PHE A 93 25.09 -10.49 -15.70
N LEU A 94 24.66 -10.37 -14.43
CA LEU A 94 25.44 -10.84 -13.27
C LEU A 94 25.71 -12.35 -13.26
N ASN A 95 25.01 -13.14 -14.10
CA ASN A 95 25.17 -14.59 -14.19
C ASN A 95 25.96 -15.06 -15.43
N LEU A 96 26.43 -14.16 -16.29
CA LEU A 96 27.24 -14.54 -17.45
C LEU A 96 28.72 -14.72 -17.07
N PRO A 97 29.42 -15.74 -17.59
CA PRO A 97 30.84 -15.93 -17.33
C PRO A 97 31.68 -14.78 -17.92
N HIS A 98 32.48 -14.12 -17.08
CA HIS A 98 33.23 -12.88 -17.37
C HIS A 98 34.43 -13.01 -18.35
N GLU A 99 34.55 -14.10 -19.11
CA GLU A 99 35.75 -14.32 -19.96
C GLU A 99 35.70 -13.59 -21.32
N THR A 100 34.68 -12.78 -21.58
CA THR A 100 34.46 -12.18 -22.91
C THR A 100 34.48 -10.64 -22.90
N GLY A 101 35.67 -10.05 -22.79
CA GLY A 101 35.85 -8.60 -22.57
C GLY A 101 35.15 -7.63 -23.54
N ASN A 102 34.89 -8.00 -24.82
CA ASN A 102 34.14 -7.17 -25.76
C ASN A 102 32.62 -7.45 -25.77
N LEU A 103 32.19 -8.63 -25.32
CA LEU A 103 30.77 -8.98 -25.26
C LEU A 103 30.10 -8.27 -24.08
N ASP A 104 30.82 -8.02 -22.98
CA ASP A 104 30.29 -7.33 -21.80
C ASP A 104 29.80 -5.90 -22.14
N ALA A 105 30.57 -5.16 -22.96
CA ALA A 105 30.19 -3.83 -23.42
C ALA A 105 28.98 -3.86 -24.39
N PHE A 106 28.92 -4.86 -25.27
CA PHE A 106 27.79 -5.07 -26.18
C PHE A 106 26.51 -5.39 -25.39
N PHE A 107 26.57 -6.31 -24.42
CA PHE A 107 25.44 -6.66 -23.58
C PHE A 107 24.99 -5.49 -22.69
N PHE A 108 25.92 -4.71 -22.15
CA PHE A 108 25.60 -3.47 -21.43
C PHE A 108 24.86 -2.46 -22.31
N LEU A 109 25.34 -2.21 -23.54
CA LEU A 109 24.68 -1.31 -24.48
C LEU A 109 23.30 -1.83 -24.92
N THR A 110 23.16 -3.13 -25.17
CA THR A 110 21.85 -3.72 -25.52
C THR A 110 20.85 -3.66 -24.36
N SER A 111 21.29 -3.77 -23.11
CA SER A 111 20.40 -3.63 -21.94
C SER A 111 19.97 -2.18 -21.72
N ILE A 112 20.86 -1.20 -21.90
CA ILE A 112 20.48 0.23 -21.93
C ILE A 112 19.49 0.50 -23.06
N PHE A 113 19.76 -0.02 -24.26
CA PHE A 113 18.88 0.16 -25.41
C PHE A 113 17.50 -0.47 -25.17
N ALA A 114 17.46 -1.71 -24.65
CA ALA A 114 16.22 -2.37 -24.28
C ALA A 114 15.45 -1.59 -23.20
N MET A 115 16.14 -0.99 -22.22
CA MET A 115 15.54 -0.13 -21.22
C MET A 115 14.93 1.13 -21.86
N VAL A 116 15.66 1.81 -22.74
CA VAL A 116 15.18 3.01 -23.45
C VAL A 116 13.97 2.68 -24.32
N VAL A 117 14.00 1.57 -25.07
CA VAL A 117 12.87 1.11 -25.90
C VAL A 117 11.66 0.78 -25.04
N ASN A 118 11.84 0.05 -23.93
CA ASN A 118 10.72 -0.26 -23.02
C ASN A 118 10.12 1.01 -22.39
N CYS A 119 10.95 1.93 -21.88
CA CYS A 119 10.48 3.21 -21.35
C CYS A 119 9.72 4.03 -22.41
N SER A 120 10.19 4.01 -23.66
CA SER A 120 9.54 4.68 -24.78
C SER A 120 8.19 4.04 -25.11
N LEU A 121 8.13 2.71 -25.19
CA LEU A 121 6.88 1.96 -25.44
C LEU A 121 5.85 2.17 -24.33
N ILE A 122 6.30 2.20 -23.06
CA ILE A 122 5.45 2.53 -21.92
C ILE A 122 4.92 3.96 -22.07
N GLY A 123 5.79 4.92 -22.36
CA GLY A 123 5.40 6.30 -22.67
C GLY A 123 4.34 6.38 -23.75
N PHE A 124 4.55 5.71 -24.90
CA PHE A 124 3.61 5.66 -26.00
C PHE A 124 2.28 4.98 -25.64
N SER A 125 2.29 3.91 -24.85
CA SER A 125 1.06 3.24 -24.39
C SER A 125 0.21 4.12 -23.47
N ILE A 126 0.87 4.97 -22.66
CA ILE A 126 0.21 5.95 -21.79
C ILE A 126 -0.34 7.11 -22.63
N VAL A 127 0.43 7.62 -23.61
CA VAL A 127 -0.01 8.72 -24.49
C VAL A 127 -1.15 8.29 -25.41
N GLY A 128 -1.06 7.11 -26.02
CA GLY A 128 -2.07 6.62 -26.97
C GLY A 128 -3.46 6.50 -26.35
N LYS A 129 -3.55 6.10 -25.08
CA LYS A 129 -4.83 6.06 -24.35
C LYS A 129 -5.34 7.45 -23.96
N SER A 130 -4.44 8.37 -23.60
CA SER A 130 -4.80 9.76 -23.32
C SER A 130 -5.29 10.50 -24.57
N ALA A 131 -4.90 10.05 -25.78
CA ALA A 131 -5.37 10.61 -27.04
C ALA A 131 -6.83 10.22 -27.35
N GLU A 132 -7.31 9.09 -26.84
CA GLU A 132 -8.73 8.71 -26.93
C GLU A 132 -9.65 9.59 -26.06
N ASP A 133 -9.08 10.20 -25.01
CA ASP A 133 -9.78 11.10 -24.09
C ASP A 133 -9.77 12.58 -24.55
N ILE A 134 -9.09 12.90 -25.67
CA ILE A 134 -9.09 14.27 -26.22
C ILE A 134 -10.47 14.53 -26.87
N PRO A 135 -11.17 15.62 -26.50
CA PRO A 135 -12.45 15.97 -27.09
C PRO A 135 -12.34 16.06 -28.61
N LYS A 136 -13.28 15.45 -29.34
CA LYS A 136 -13.30 15.45 -30.82
C LYS A 136 -13.23 16.87 -31.41
N GLU A 137 -13.84 17.85 -30.73
CA GLU A 137 -13.82 19.26 -31.13
C GLU A 137 -12.39 19.84 -31.17
N LEU A 138 -11.54 19.47 -30.20
CA LEU A 138 -10.13 19.89 -30.17
C LEU A 138 -9.30 19.17 -31.25
N LEU A 139 -9.64 17.92 -31.55
CA LEU A 139 -8.99 17.13 -32.62
C LEU A 139 -9.32 17.66 -34.01
N ASP A 140 -10.52 18.20 -34.21
CA ASP A 140 -10.97 18.78 -35.48
C ASP A 140 -10.43 20.21 -35.69
N GLU A 141 -10.33 21.04 -34.64
CA GLU A 141 -9.72 22.39 -34.73
C GLU A 141 -8.25 22.38 -35.14
N TRP A 142 -7.50 21.34 -34.75
CA TRP A 142 -6.05 21.31 -34.95
C TRP A 142 -5.63 20.74 -36.31
N GLY A 143 -6.57 20.26 -37.14
CA GLY A 143 -6.26 19.63 -38.44
C GLY A 143 -5.28 18.45 -38.37
N LEU A 144 -4.98 17.97 -37.17
CA LEU A 144 -3.90 17.06 -36.83
C LEU A 144 -4.37 15.61 -36.74
N SER A 145 -5.68 15.36 -36.71
CA SER A 145 -6.27 14.02 -36.69
C SER A 145 -5.90 13.24 -37.95
N PHE A 146 -5.98 13.85 -39.14
CA PHE A 146 -5.63 13.15 -40.39
C PHE A 146 -4.12 13.02 -40.60
N LEU A 147 -3.31 14.02 -40.21
CA LEU A 147 -1.84 14.02 -40.37
C LEU A 147 -1.13 13.15 -39.33
N ALA A 148 -1.60 13.10 -38.08
CA ALA A 148 -1.04 12.23 -37.06
C ALA A 148 -1.42 10.75 -37.29
N ILE A 149 -2.66 10.48 -37.70
CA ILE A 149 -3.13 9.12 -38.02
C ILE A 149 -2.52 8.62 -39.35
N SER A 150 -2.33 9.48 -40.35
CA SER A 150 -1.63 9.11 -41.59
C SER A 150 -0.11 8.99 -41.40
N ALA A 151 0.53 9.83 -40.58
CA ALA A 151 1.94 9.67 -40.20
C ALA A 151 2.19 8.36 -39.43
N TYR A 152 1.24 7.93 -38.59
CA TYR A 152 1.28 6.63 -37.90
C TYR A 152 1.22 5.44 -38.87
N ARG A 153 0.59 5.62 -40.04
CA ARG A 153 0.38 4.56 -41.05
C ARG A 153 1.44 4.55 -42.16
N PHE A 154 2.11 5.67 -42.43
CA PHE A 154 3.02 5.83 -43.58
C PHE A 154 4.50 6.04 -43.26
N TYR A 155 4.89 6.25 -41.99
CA TYR A 155 6.27 6.62 -41.67
C TYR A 155 6.95 5.79 -40.56
N PRO A 156 6.89 4.44 -40.58
CA PRO A 156 7.72 3.64 -39.68
C PRO A 156 9.21 4.00 -39.83
N LEU A 157 9.64 4.39 -41.04
CA LEU A 157 11.03 4.72 -41.36
C LEU A 157 11.44 6.14 -40.93
N LEU A 158 10.56 7.14 -41.00
CA LEU A 158 10.83 8.50 -40.51
C LEU A 158 10.66 8.59 -38.99
N ILE A 159 9.74 7.80 -38.41
CA ILE A 159 9.69 7.54 -36.97
C ILE A 159 10.96 6.82 -36.53
N LEU A 160 11.48 5.84 -37.30
CA LEU A 160 12.77 5.20 -37.01
C LEU A 160 13.92 6.21 -37.04
N ILE A 161 14.00 7.06 -38.07
CA ILE A 161 15.04 8.11 -38.21
C ILE A 161 14.94 9.15 -37.09
N LEU A 162 13.72 9.56 -36.73
CA LEU A 162 13.48 10.48 -35.61
C LEU A 162 13.79 9.81 -34.26
N ILE A 163 13.43 8.55 -34.04
CA ILE A 163 13.79 7.79 -32.82
C ILE A 163 15.32 7.59 -32.73
N LEU A 164 15.99 7.38 -33.86
CA LEU A 164 17.45 7.28 -33.94
C LEU A 164 18.15 8.64 -33.76
N SER A 165 17.43 9.76 -33.85
CA SER A 165 17.98 11.07 -33.51
C SER A 165 18.24 11.15 -32.00
N PRO A 166 19.49 11.40 -31.56
CA PRO A 166 19.82 11.50 -30.13
C PRO A 166 18.98 12.54 -29.40
N ILE A 167 18.63 13.65 -30.07
CA ILE A 167 17.87 14.75 -29.48
C ILE A 167 16.43 14.33 -29.18
N VAL A 168 15.77 13.67 -30.13
CA VAL A 168 14.39 13.20 -29.96
C VAL A 168 14.34 12.07 -28.94
N SER A 169 15.35 11.20 -28.90
CA SER A 169 15.48 10.15 -27.90
C SER A 169 15.63 10.73 -26.48
N ILE A 170 16.52 11.71 -26.28
CA ILE A 170 16.69 12.40 -24.99
C ILE A 170 15.39 13.12 -24.58
N TYR A 171 14.77 13.85 -25.50
CA TYR A 171 13.51 14.57 -25.22
C TYR A 171 12.37 13.60 -24.87
N GLY A 172 12.24 12.51 -25.62
CA GLY A 172 11.29 11.43 -25.34
C GLY A 172 11.56 10.75 -24.01
N MET A 173 12.83 10.55 -23.63
CA MET A 173 13.21 10.01 -22.34
C MET A 173 12.83 10.94 -21.18
N VAL A 174 13.07 12.26 -21.31
CA VAL A 174 12.70 13.25 -20.29
C VAL A 174 11.18 13.33 -20.11
N ILE A 175 10.41 13.40 -21.22
CA ILE A 175 8.94 13.38 -21.14
C ILE A 175 8.44 12.05 -20.57
N GLY A 176 9.02 10.93 -21.03
CA GLY A 176 8.69 9.60 -20.55
C GLY A 176 8.91 9.48 -19.05
N LEU A 177 10.06 9.95 -18.56
CA LEU A 177 10.39 9.97 -17.13
C LEU A 177 9.43 10.86 -16.34
N TYR A 178 9.12 12.06 -16.82
CA TYR A 178 8.16 12.95 -16.16
C TYR A 178 6.75 12.33 -16.07
N LYS A 179 6.26 11.76 -17.19
CA LYS A 179 4.96 11.07 -17.21
C LYS A 179 4.95 9.83 -16.33
N PHE A 180 6.05 9.08 -16.30
CA PHE A 180 6.24 7.93 -15.43
C PHE A 180 6.19 8.35 -13.96
N LEU A 181 6.92 9.39 -13.54
CA LEU A 181 6.91 9.89 -12.17
C LEU A 181 5.51 10.36 -11.74
N ASN A 182 4.84 11.17 -12.58
CA ASN A 182 3.47 11.61 -12.30
C ASN A 182 2.50 10.43 -12.17
N PHE A 183 2.67 9.43 -13.01
CA PHE A 183 1.89 8.20 -12.96
C PHE A 183 2.13 7.41 -11.65
N PHE A 184 3.37 7.31 -11.18
CA PHE A 184 3.68 6.72 -9.87
C PHE A 184 2.99 7.50 -8.75
N LEU A 185 3.05 8.83 -8.81
CA LEU A 185 2.36 9.70 -7.85
C LEU A 185 0.84 9.48 -7.87
N ASP A 186 0.22 9.36 -9.04
CA ASP A 186 -1.22 9.09 -9.17
C ASP A 186 -1.61 7.77 -8.52
N ILE A 187 -0.80 6.73 -8.69
CA ILE A 187 -1.02 5.42 -8.07
C ILE A 187 -0.87 5.51 -6.56
N ILE A 188 0.16 6.20 -6.06
CA ILE A 188 0.35 6.43 -4.63
C ILE A 188 -0.85 7.20 -4.06
N ILE A 189 -1.27 8.28 -4.70
CA ILE A 189 -2.43 9.09 -4.30
C ILE A 189 -3.71 8.26 -4.32
N PHE A 190 -3.90 7.42 -5.33
CA PHE A 190 -5.02 6.49 -5.42
C PHE A 190 -5.04 5.52 -4.23
N TRP A 191 -3.93 4.86 -3.95
CA TRP A 191 -3.82 3.92 -2.82
C TRP A 191 -3.96 4.62 -1.48
N LEU A 192 -3.43 5.83 -1.31
CA LEU A 192 -3.63 6.65 -0.11
C LEU A 192 -5.10 7.00 0.09
N LYS A 193 -5.82 7.41 -0.97
CA LYS A 193 -7.25 7.70 -0.91
C LYS A 193 -8.06 6.43 -0.58
N PHE A 194 -7.71 5.31 -1.21
CA PHE A 194 -8.36 4.01 -0.98
C PHE A 194 -8.15 3.53 0.45
N THR A 195 -6.90 3.44 0.90
CA THR A 195 -6.54 2.99 2.25
C THR A 195 -7.16 3.90 3.32
N ARG A 196 -7.10 5.23 3.16
CA ARG A 196 -7.77 6.15 4.07
C ARG A 196 -9.27 5.84 4.19
N ARG A 197 -9.98 5.65 3.07
CA ARG A 197 -11.41 5.31 3.08
C ARG A 197 -11.67 3.95 3.71
N PHE A 198 -10.86 2.96 3.36
CA PHE A 198 -10.94 1.61 3.89
C PHE A 198 -10.76 1.61 5.41
N PHE A 199 -9.66 2.17 5.91
CA PHE A 199 -9.37 2.23 7.34
C PHE A 199 -10.37 3.10 8.09
N TRP A 200 -10.84 4.21 7.51
CA TRP A 200 -11.89 5.01 8.12
C TRP A 200 -13.20 4.23 8.27
N LYS A 201 -13.63 3.52 7.21
CA LYS A 201 -14.85 2.71 7.27
C LYS A 201 -14.69 1.51 8.20
N LEU A 202 -13.55 0.84 8.12
CA LEU A 202 -13.21 -0.27 8.99
C LEU A 202 -13.25 0.19 10.45
N PHE A 203 -12.59 1.32 10.77
CA PHE A 203 -12.62 1.96 12.08
C PHE A 203 -14.05 2.21 12.54
N MET A 204 -14.88 2.91 11.74
CA MET A 204 -16.28 3.16 12.12
C MET A 204 -17.09 1.88 12.37
N LEU A 205 -16.82 0.78 11.65
CA LEU A 205 -17.53 -0.48 11.82
C LEU A 205 -17.07 -1.26 13.06
N ILE A 206 -15.79 -1.16 13.42
CA ILE A 206 -15.20 -1.91 14.53
C ILE A 206 -15.16 -1.11 15.83
N HIS A 207 -15.24 0.22 15.76
CA HIS A 207 -15.09 1.10 16.90
C HIS A 207 -16.23 0.89 17.88
N SER A 208 -15.84 0.54 19.10
CA SER A 208 -16.72 0.44 20.25
C SER A 208 -15.94 0.86 21.49
N ASP A 209 -16.62 1.53 22.42
CA ASP A 209 -16.00 2.06 23.63
C ASP A 209 -15.28 0.96 24.42
N ILE A 210 -15.84 -0.25 24.44
CA ILE A 210 -15.26 -1.42 25.11
C ILE A 210 -13.91 -1.81 24.48
N ARG A 211 -13.79 -1.78 23.15
CA ARG A 211 -12.51 -2.11 22.50
C ARG A 211 -11.46 -1.06 22.76
N LEU A 212 -11.85 0.22 22.77
CA LEU A 212 -10.95 1.31 23.11
C LEU A 212 -10.43 1.16 24.55
N LEU A 213 -11.32 0.82 25.49
CA LEU A 213 -10.94 0.52 26.88
C LEU A 213 -9.96 -0.66 26.95
N VAL A 214 -10.23 -1.77 26.26
CA VAL A 214 -9.29 -2.91 26.18
C VAL A 214 -7.93 -2.48 25.64
N GLY A 215 -7.91 -1.65 24.59
CA GLY A 215 -6.66 -1.14 24.02
C GLY A 215 -5.87 -0.29 25.00
N ILE A 216 -6.53 0.60 25.75
CA ILE A 216 -5.90 1.43 26.78
C ILE A 216 -5.38 0.57 27.93
N ASP A 217 -6.18 -0.39 28.41
CA ASP A 217 -5.77 -1.30 29.48
C ASP A 217 -4.58 -2.16 29.06
N SER A 218 -4.53 -2.57 27.79
CA SER A 218 -3.39 -3.27 27.19
C SER A 218 -2.13 -2.40 27.19
N ILE A 219 -2.25 -1.11 26.84
CA ILE A 219 -1.12 -0.14 26.86
C ILE A 219 -0.61 0.04 28.29
N ILE A 220 -1.51 0.20 29.28
CA ILE A 220 -1.14 0.37 30.69
C ILE A 220 -0.40 -0.88 31.19
N GLY A 221 -0.95 -2.08 30.95
CA GLY A 221 -0.28 -3.32 31.34
C GLY A 221 1.06 -3.52 30.63
N GLY A 222 1.15 -3.15 29.34
CA GLY A 222 2.40 -3.20 28.59
C GLY A 222 3.45 -2.23 29.14
N ALA A 223 3.05 -1.02 29.53
CA ALA A 223 3.92 -0.03 30.15
C ALA A 223 4.46 -0.53 31.50
N VAL A 224 3.60 -1.11 32.35
CA VAL A 224 4.04 -1.73 33.60
C VAL A 224 5.05 -2.84 33.31
N GLY A 225 4.74 -3.76 32.40
CA GLY A 225 5.67 -4.84 32.02
C GLY A 225 7.01 -4.33 31.50
N TYR A 226 7.01 -3.23 30.73
CA TYR A 226 8.23 -2.59 30.24
C TYR A 226 9.10 -2.04 31.38
N TYR A 227 8.52 -1.33 32.35
CA TYR A 227 9.28 -0.80 33.51
C TYR A 227 9.86 -1.89 34.42
N PHE A 228 9.23 -3.05 34.48
CA PHE A 228 9.73 -4.21 35.23
C PHE A 228 10.58 -5.16 34.38
N GLU A 229 10.77 -4.85 33.09
CA GLU A 229 11.46 -5.69 32.10
C GLU A 229 10.99 -7.16 32.10
N ASN A 230 9.72 -7.39 32.45
CA ASN A 230 9.15 -8.73 32.60
C ASN A 230 7.79 -8.87 31.92
N MET A 231 7.74 -9.72 30.89
CA MET A 231 6.54 -9.94 30.07
C MET A 231 5.39 -10.50 30.89
N ILE A 232 5.67 -11.41 31.83
CA ILE A 232 4.64 -12.03 32.68
C ILE A 232 4.00 -10.96 33.56
N ILE A 233 4.80 -10.04 34.12
CA ILE A 233 4.29 -8.90 34.91
C ILE A 233 3.39 -8.03 34.04
N GLY A 234 3.79 -7.72 32.81
CA GLY A 234 2.97 -6.94 31.88
C GLY A 234 1.64 -7.61 31.53
N MET A 235 1.67 -8.92 31.24
CA MET A 235 0.46 -9.71 30.96
C MET A 235 -0.49 -9.73 32.15
N LEU A 236 0.03 -9.96 33.36
CA LEU A 236 -0.76 -9.97 34.60
C LEU A 236 -1.33 -8.59 34.90
N ALA A 237 -0.54 -7.53 34.75
CA ALA A 237 -1.00 -6.15 34.94
C ALA A 237 -2.14 -5.81 33.97
N GLY A 238 -1.99 -6.14 32.69
CA GLY A 238 -3.05 -5.95 31.69
C GLY A 238 -4.32 -6.76 32.00
N ALA A 239 -4.16 -8.01 32.44
CA ALA A 239 -5.28 -8.87 32.84
C ALA A 239 -6.05 -8.28 34.03
N VAL A 240 -5.33 -7.86 35.08
CA VAL A 240 -5.89 -7.25 36.29
C VAL A 240 -6.61 -5.96 35.94
N TRP A 241 -5.98 -5.09 35.15
CA TRP A 241 -6.58 -3.81 34.76
C TRP A 241 -7.84 -4.00 33.92
N GLY A 242 -7.80 -4.90 32.93
CA GLY A 242 -8.98 -5.25 32.13
C GLY A 242 -10.13 -5.85 32.95
N PHE A 243 -9.81 -6.67 33.96
CA PHE A 243 -10.81 -7.21 34.88
C PHE A 243 -11.44 -6.12 35.75
N ILE A 244 -10.61 -5.25 36.35
CA ILE A 244 -11.08 -4.13 37.17
C ILE A 244 -11.95 -3.20 36.34
N ASN A 245 -11.52 -2.83 35.14
CA ASN A 245 -12.25 -1.92 34.26
C ASN A 245 -13.62 -2.52 33.85
N TYR A 246 -13.65 -3.82 33.50
CA TYR A 246 -14.91 -4.52 33.23
C TYR A 246 -15.84 -4.50 34.46
N TRP A 247 -15.34 -4.86 35.63
CA TRP A 247 -16.17 -4.95 36.84
C TRP A 247 -16.62 -3.58 37.37
N LEU A 248 -15.71 -2.62 37.44
CA LEU A 248 -15.97 -1.30 38.02
C LEU A 248 -16.73 -0.41 37.05
N VAL A 249 -16.28 -0.30 35.79
CA VAL A 249 -16.90 0.61 34.83
C VAL A 249 -18.14 -0.02 34.21
N SER A 250 -18.06 -1.26 33.70
CA SER A 250 -19.20 -1.84 32.98
C SER A 250 -20.34 -2.28 33.90
N ILE A 251 -20.02 -2.97 35.01
CA ILE A 251 -21.04 -3.52 35.91
C ILE A 251 -21.49 -2.48 36.93
N LYS A 252 -20.56 -1.84 37.67
CA LYS A 252 -20.92 -0.92 38.75
C LYS A 252 -21.37 0.46 38.27
N TRP A 253 -20.57 1.14 37.45
CA TRP A 253 -20.87 2.52 37.05
C TRP A 253 -21.94 2.59 35.95
N LEU A 254 -21.74 1.88 34.84
CA LEU A 254 -22.64 1.95 33.70
C LEU A 254 -23.89 1.09 33.85
N LYS A 255 -23.93 0.20 34.86
CA LYS A 255 -25.03 -0.75 35.11
C LYS A 255 -25.46 -1.50 33.85
N LEU A 256 -24.50 -1.81 32.96
CA LEU A 256 -24.78 -2.54 31.73
C LEU A 256 -25.14 -3.97 32.11
N GLN A 257 -26.44 -4.27 32.15
CA GLN A 257 -26.88 -5.64 32.34
C GLN A 257 -26.33 -6.48 31.19
N PRO A 258 -25.59 -7.57 31.47
CA PRO A 258 -25.14 -8.45 30.41
C PRO A 258 -26.39 -9.04 29.74
N LYS A 259 -26.70 -8.58 28.52
CA LYS A 259 -27.68 -9.26 27.66
C LYS A 259 -27.18 -10.69 27.48
N HIS A 260 -27.88 -11.63 28.12
CA HIS A 260 -27.61 -13.05 28.08
C HIS A 260 -27.76 -13.61 26.66
#